data_AF-A0A3D4CXN2-F1
#
_entry.id   AF-A0A3D4CXN2-F1
#
_cell.length_a   1.000
_cell.length_b   1.000
_cell.length_c   1.000
_cell.angle_alpha   90.00
_cell.angle_beta   90.00
_cell.angle_gamma   90.00
#
_symmetry.space_group_name_H-M   'P 1'
#
loop_
_entity.id
_entity.type
_entity.pdbx_description
1 polymer ?
#
loop_
_entity_poly.entity_id
_entity_poly.type
_entity_poly.pdbx_seq_one_letter_code
_entity_poly.pdbx_strand_id
1 'polypeptide(L)'
;MLFQNLKRIACAVLALAGPSLLSEGAPSKPLELREVLKAAAQIDQLLEEDLKANKLQPLPIVSEDTFVRRTYLNIVGRIPTAMEASRFLDDKTPDKRTRLIEQLISSPGYNSSAFNYFADLLRLQTNEEQYGLGWHVWLRNSLASGKPWNKIVHEMLSAEGHTSKNPAVGYYLRDRGMLLDNVSNTVQVFLGHQIGCAQCHDHPFDSWTQMEYYEMAAFSGGIAYRSDEARQLVNKVAEHSRKNHPGMNRAFKSKNKSTRAKARGNLFRRITGEMRYLLRYFNRNEIVESRGQELKLPDDYQYKDAEPGEAVKPATLFGIQASDVNPEDRRRVFADWVTGDDNPYFAKVIANRLWRRTFGHGLVDPVDDWSDKLKGSHPEVL
;
A
#
# COMPACT_ATOMS: atom_id res chain seq x y z
N MET A 1 5.79 13.16 -43.53
CA MET A 1 6.81 13.72 -42.62
C MET A 1 6.29 14.08 -41.21
N LEU A 2 5.22 13.43 -40.71
CA LEU A 2 4.66 13.71 -39.37
C LEU A 2 4.80 12.53 -38.37
N PHE A 3 5.40 11.41 -38.77
CA PHE A 3 5.55 10.22 -37.92
C PHE A 3 7.00 9.90 -37.48
N GLN A 4 8.00 10.67 -37.94
CA GLN A 4 9.42 10.46 -37.53
C GLN A 4 9.88 11.37 -36.37
N ASN A 5 9.12 12.42 -36.02
CA ASN A 5 9.52 13.36 -34.96
C ASN A 5 8.94 13.06 -33.57
N LEU A 6 8.00 12.12 -33.44
CA LEU A 6 7.44 11.69 -32.16
C LEU A 6 8.32 10.69 -31.40
N LYS A 7 9.17 9.92 -32.11
CA LYS A 7 10.12 8.98 -31.46
C LYS A 7 11.32 9.67 -30.79
N ARG A 8 11.69 10.89 -31.19
CA ARG A 8 12.85 11.61 -30.61
C ARG A 8 12.51 12.42 -29.36
N ILE A 9 11.24 12.78 -29.16
CA ILE A 9 10.80 13.49 -27.94
C ILE A 9 10.55 12.49 -26.80
N ALA A 10 10.16 11.25 -27.10
CA ALA A 10 10.01 10.19 -26.10
C ALA A 10 11.36 9.69 -25.53
N CYS A 11 12.45 9.77 -26.30
CA CYS A 11 13.79 9.35 -25.82
C CYS A 11 14.57 10.45 -25.08
N ALA A 12 14.17 11.72 -25.17
CA ALA A 12 14.91 12.83 -24.55
C ALA A 12 14.50 13.12 -23.09
N VAL A 13 13.40 12.52 -22.61
CA VAL A 13 12.96 12.63 -21.20
C VAL A 13 13.51 11.47 -20.33
N LEU A 14 14.01 10.41 -20.95
CA LEU A 14 14.54 9.22 -20.27
C LEU A 14 16.07 9.19 -20.10
N ALA A 15 16.79 10.24 -20.50
CA ALA A 15 18.26 10.25 -20.52
C ALA A 15 18.92 11.33 -19.62
N LEU A 16 18.17 11.97 -18.72
CA LEU A 16 18.71 12.91 -17.71
C LEU A 16 18.43 12.48 -16.26
N ALA A 17 17.98 11.24 -16.05
CA ALA A 17 18.02 10.60 -14.74
C ALA A 17 19.36 9.87 -14.61
N GLY A 18 20.34 10.51 -13.97
CA GLY A 18 21.55 9.84 -13.54
C GLY A 18 21.24 8.69 -12.56
N PRO A 19 22.15 7.72 -12.43
CA PRO A 19 21.90 6.50 -11.67
C PRO A 19 21.89 6.80 -10.18
N SER A 20 20.71 6.97 -9.59
CA SER A 20 20.52 6.98 -8.14
C SER A 20 19.06 6.64 -7.79
N LEU A 21 18.53 5.55 -8.34
CA LEU A 21 17.27 4.95 -7.88
C LEU A 21 17.36 3.42 -7.97
N LEU A 22 18.41 2.89 -7.34
CA LEU A 22 18.44 1.53 -6.83
C LEU A 22 19.00 1.63 -5.41
N SER A 23 18.19 2.17 -4.49
CA SER A 23 18.18 1.57 -3.17
C SER A 23 17.51 0.21 -3.34
N GLU A 24 18.25 -0.76 -3.90
CA GLU A 24 17.95 -2.16 -3.68
C GLU A 24 18.02 -2.34 -2.16
N GLY A 25 16.86 -2.26 -1.50
CA GLY A 25 16.71 -2.86 -0.19
C GLY A 25 17.08 -4.32 -0.39
N ALA A 26 18.29 -4.69 0.05
CA ALA A 26 18.80 -6.04 -0.12
C ALA A 26 17.69 -7.01 0.32
N PRO A 27 17.34 -8.01 -0.50
CA PRO A 27 16.34 -8.99 -0.09
C PRO A 27 16.79 -9.56 1.25
N SER A 28 15.91 -9.52 2.26
CA SER A 28 16.17 -10.25 3.48
C SER A 28 16.43 -11.69 3.08
N LYS A 29 17.56 -12.26 3.54
CA LYS A 29 17.83 -13.67 3.28
C LYS A 29 16.62 -14.47 3.74
N PRO A 30 16.00 -15.32 2.89
CA PRO A 30 14.94 -16.20 3.33
C PRO A 30 15.41 -17.00 4.55
N LEU A 31 14.50 -17.24 5.49
CA LEU A 31 14.79 -18.11 6.64
C LEU A 31 15.27 -19.47 6.14
N GLU A 32 16.25 -20.05 6.83
CA GLU A 32 16.72 -21.38 6.46
C GLU A 32 15.59 -22.39 6.71
N LEU A 33 15.44 -23.39 5.83
CA LEU A 33 14.36 -24.40 5.95
C LEU A 33 14.31 -25.05 7.34
N ARG A 34 15.47 -25.22 7.99
CA ARG A 34 15.57 -25.74 9.35
C ARG A 34 14.85 -24.86 10.38
N GLU A 35 14.94 -23.55 10.25
CA GLU A 35 14.29 -22.59 11.15
C GLU A 35 12.78 -22.61 10.95
N VAL A 36 12.33 -22.68 9.69
CA VAL A 36 10.91 -22.81 9.33
C VAL A 36 10.31 -24.09 9.90
N LEU A 37 11.00 -25.23 9.75
CA LEU A 37 10.55 -26.51 10.30
C LEU A 37 10.53 -26.52 11.83
N LYS A 38 11.46 -25.81 12.48
CA LYS A 38 11.45 -25.64 13.93
C LYS A 38 10.21 -24.85 14.39
N ALA A 39 9.90 -23.74 13.73
CA ALA A 39 8.70 -22.95 14.03
C ALA A 39 7.42 -23.76 13.79
N ALA A 40 7.33 -24.50 12.69
CA ALA A 40 6.20 -25.38 12.41
C ALA A 40 5.99 -26.43 13.51
N ALA A 41 7.06 -27.08 13.98
CA ALA A 41 6.98 -28.04 15.06
C ALA A 41 6.53 -27.41 16.40
N GLN A 42 6.88 -26.14 16.66
CA GLN A 42 6.38 -25.41 17.82
C GLN A 42 4.87 -25.15 17.73
N ILE A 43 4.38 -24.77 16.55
CA ILE A 43 2.94 -24.61 16.31
C ILE A 43 2.22 -25.94 16.52
N ASP A 44 2.73 -27.03 15.95
CA ASP A 44 2.14 -28.37 16.12
C ASP A 44 2.07 -28.76 17.59
N GLN A 45 3.12 -28.49 18.37
CA GLN A 45 3.13 -28.76 19.80
C GLN A 45 2.02 -28.00 20.55
N LEU A 46 1.85 -26.69 20.27
CA LEU A 46 0.81 -25.88 20.91
C LEU A 46 -0.60 -26.41 20.60
N LEU A 47 -0.85 -26.76 19.34
CA LEU A 47 -2.14 -27.34 18.93
C LEU A 47 -2.38 -28.72 19.55
N GLU A 48 -1.36 -29.56 19.64
CA GLU A 48 -1.47 -30.86 20.31
C GLU A 48 -1.78 -30.75 21.80
N GLU A 49 -1.20 -29.75 22.48
CA GLU A 49 -1.48 -29.45 23.88
C GLU A 49 -2.94 -29.04 24.08
N ASP A 50 -3.48 -28.17 23.21
CA ASP A 50 -4.90 -27.80 23.23
C ASP A 50 -5.83 -29.00 22.98
N LEU A 51 -5.54 -29.82 21.95
CA LEU A 51 -6.33 -31.01 21.66
C LEU A 51 -6.36 -31.98 22.85
N LYS A 52 -5.22 -32.18 23.52
CA LYS A 52 -5.13 -33.00 24.74
C LYS A 52 -5.94 -32.40 25.89
N ALA A 53 -5.84 -31.09 26.11
CA ALA A 53 -6.60 -30.39 27.15
C ALA A 53 -8.12 -30.53 26.93
N ASN A 54 -8.55 -30.45 25.68
CA ASN A 54 -9.96 -30.57 25.28
C ASN A 54 -10.41 -32.03 25.03
N LYS A 55 -9.54 -33.02 25.23
CA LYS A 55 -9.81 -34.45 24.98
C LYS A 55 -10.28 -34.75 23.55
N LEU A 56 -9.80 -33.95 22.60
CA LEU A 56 -10.07 -34.10 21.18
C LEU A 56 -8.99 -34.96 20.51
N GLN A 57 -9.38 -35.71 19.49
CA GLN A 57 -8.45 -36.47 18.66
C GLN A 57 -8.12 -35.67 17.40
N PRO A 58 -6.85 -35.58 16.99
CA PRO A 58 -6.47 -34.99 15.71
C PRO A 58 -7.20 -35.67 14.55
N LEU A 59 -7.51 -34.90 13.51
CA LEU A 59 -8.02 -35.46 12.26
C LEU A 59 -6.95 -36.33 11.58
N PRO A 60 -7.34 -37.39 10.87
CA PRO A 60 -6.39 -38.23 10.16
C PRO A 60 -5.62 -37.44 9.10
N ILE A 61 -4.36 -37.81 8.89
CA ILE A 61 -3.53 -37.25 7.82
C ILE A 61 -4.20 -37.54 6.48
N VAL A 62 -4.35 -36.49 5.66
CA VAL A 62 -4.94 -36.61 4.32
C VAL A 62 -4.10 -37.48 3.40
N SER A 63 -4.76 -38.13 2.44
CA SER A 63 -4.11 -38.92 1.40
C SER A 63 -3.21 -38.07 0.50
N GLU A 64 -2.27 -38.72 -0.19
CA GLU A 64 -1.31 -38.04 -1.08
C GLU A 64 -1.98 -37.31 -2.25
N ASP A 65 -3.04 -37.88 -2.82
CA ASP A 65 -3.84 -37.26 -3.89
C ASP A 65 -4.56 -35.99 -3.41
N THR A 66 -5.08 -36.00 -2.18
CA THR A 66 -5.75 -34.86 -1.58
C THR A 66 -4.73 -33.78 -1.21
N PHE A 67 -3.58 -34.18 -0.65
CA PHE A 67 -2.49 -33.28 -0.32
C PHE A 67 -2.01 -32.53 -1.56
N VAL A 68 -1.60 -33.22 -2.64
CA VAL A 68 -1.05 -32.56 -3.83
C VAL A 68 -2.06 -31.58 -4.44
N ARG A 69 -3.34 -31.94 -4.51
CA ARG A 69 -4.38 -31.05 -5.03
C ARG A 69 -4.54 -29.79 -4.16
N ARG A 70 -4.64 -29.94 -2.84
CA ARG A 70 -4.84 -28.81 -1.91
C ARG A 70 -3.62 -27.89 -1.87
N THR A 71 -2.41 -28.45 -1.85
CA THR A 71 -1.17 -27.67 -1.82
C THR A 71 -1.03 -26.79 -3.07
N TYR A 72 -1.34 -27.32 -4.26
CA TYR A 72 -1.34 -26.53 -5.50
C TYR A 72 -2.40 -25.41 -5.49
N LEU A 73 -3.62 -25.70 -5.02
CA LEU A 73 -4.68 -24.70 -4.92
C LEU A 73 -4.31 -23.58 -3.94
N ASN A 74 -3.80 -23.92 -2.75
CA ASN A 74 -3.46 -22.95 -1.72
C ASN A 74 -2.24 -22.08 -2.08
N ILE A 75 -1.17 -22.69 -2.62
CA ILE A 75 0.10 -21.97 -2.84
C ILE A 75 0.08 -21.22 -4.18
N VAL A 76 -0.34 -21.87 -5.27
CA VAL A 76 -0.23 -21.31 -6.63
C VAL A 76 -1.57 -20.98 -7.29
N GLY A 77 -2.70 -21.25 -6.63
CA GLY A 77 -4.04 -20.83 -7.11
C GLY A 77 -4.60 -21.64 -8.27
N ARG A 78 -4.09 -22.86 -8.53
CA ARG A 78 -4.60 -23.77 -9.57
C ARG A 78 -4.49 -25.22 -9.13
N ILE A 79 -5.13 -26.14 -9.85
CA ILE A 79 -4.90 -27.58 -9.65
C ILE A 79 -3.58 -28.02 -10.32
N PRO A 80 -2.94 -29.13 -9.87
CA PRO A 80 -1.79 -29.69 -10.57
C PRO A 80 -2.19 -30.19 -11.95
N THR A 81 -1.27 -30.12 -12.90
CA THR A 81 -1.38 -30.87 -14.15
C THR A 81 -1.27 -32.38 -13.88
N ALA A 82 -1.74 -33.22 -14.82
CA ALA A 82 -1.62 -34.67 -14.68
C ALA A 82 -0.17 -35.11 -14.45
N MET A 83 0.78 -34.53 -15.18
CA MET A 83 2.20 -34.84 -15.04
C MET A 83 2.79 -34.40 -13.69
N GLU A 84 2.42 -33.23 -13.18
CA GLU A 84 2.84 -32.77 -11.86
C GLU A 84 2.31 -33.69 -10.74
N ALA A 85 1.03 -34.08 -10.83
CA ALA A 85 0.42 -34.99 -9.88
C ALA A 85 1.09 -36.37 -9.90
N SER A 86 1.28 -36.97 -11.09
CA SER A 86 1.94 -38.27 -11.23
C SER A 86 3.35 -38.25 -10.64
N ARG A 87 4.16 -37.23 -10.94
CA ARG A 87 5.52 -37.11 -10.37
C ARG A 87 5.51 -37.13 -8.84
N PHE A 88 4.58 -36.41 -8.21
CA PHE A 88 4.48 -36.37 -6.75
C PHE A 88 4.00 -37.72 -6.14
N LEU A 89 3.06 -38.39 -6.81
CA LEU A 89 2.51 -39.67 -6.34
C LEU A 89 3.54 -40.82 -6.48
N ASP A 90 4.35 -40.76 -7.53
CA ASP A 90 5.39 -41.74 -7.81
C ASP A 90 6.64 -41.53 -6.92
N ASP A 91 6.88 -40.31 -6.43
CA ASP A 91 7.96 -40.00 -5.50
C ASP A 91 7.78 -40.72 -4.14
N LYS A 92 8.84 -41.43 -3.72
CA LYS A 92 8.93 -42.22 -2.48
C LYS A 92 9.87 -41.60 -1.45
N THR A 93 10.42 -40.42 -1.72
CA THR A 93 11.27 -39.73 -0.75
C THR A 93 10.47 -39.34 0.50
N PRO A 94 11.02 -39.55 1.73
CA PRO A 94 10.29 -39.27 2.97
C PRO A 94 9.86 -37.81 3.13
N ASP A 95 10.59 -36.88 2.51
CA ASP A 95 10.40 -35.43 2.61
C ASP A 95 9.68 -34.81 1.40
N LYS A 96 9.08 -35.64 0.53
CA LYS A 96 8.45 -35.17 -0.73
C LYS A 96 7.40 -34.07 -0.55
N ARG A 97 6.68 -34.05 0.57
CA ARG A 97 5.68 -33.00 0.89
C ARG A 97 6.37 -31.65 1.09
N THR A 98 7.44 -31.62 1.89
CA THR A 98 8.26 -30.42 2.12
C THR A 98 8.88 -29.95 0.81
N ARG A 99 9.46 -30.85 0.03
CA ARG A 99 10.06 -30.53 -1.28
C ARG A 99 9.04 -29.94 -2.26
N LEU A 100 7.82 -30.47 -2.30
CA LEU A 100 6.75 -29.91 -3.14
C LEU A 100 6.39 -28.48 -2.70
N ILE A 101 6.24 -28.24 -1.39
CA ILE A 101 5.93 -26.92 -0.85
C ILE A 101 7.02 -25.91 -1.23
N GLU A 102 8.29 -26.24 -0.99
CA GLU A 102 9.44 -25.40 -1.36
C GLU A 102 9.48 -25.06 -2.85
N GLN A 103 9.24 -26.06 -3.70
CA GLN A 103 9.16 -25.87 -5.15
C GLN A 103 8.03 -24.91 -5.54
N LEU A 104 6.86 -25.02 -4.90
CA LEU A 104 5.70 -24.21 -5.23
C LEU A 104 5.83 -22.77 -4.74
N ILE A 105 6.33 -22.55 -3.52
CA ILE A 105 6.58 -21.20 -2.97
C ILE A 105 7.63 -20.47 -3.80
N SER A 106 8.63 -21.18 -4.34
CA SER A 106 9.65 -20.61 -5.22
C SER A 106 9.19 -20.42 -6.67
N SER A 107 7.92 -20.67 -6.99
CA SER A 107 7.42 -20.67 -8.37
C SER A 107 6.81 -19.32 -8.80
N PRO A 108 6.78 -18.99 -10.11
CA PRO A 108 6.01 -17.85 -10.62
C PRO A 108 4.51 -17.92 -10.29
N GLY A 109 3.98 -19.13 -10.07
CA GLY A 109 2.59 -19.33 -9.66
C GLY A 109 2.32 -18.76 -8.27
N TYR A 110 3.25 -18.92 -7.34
CA TYR A 110 3.15 -18.32 -6.01
C TYR A 110 3.16 -16.80 -6.09
N ASN A 111 4.09 -16.21 -6.88
CA ASN A 111 4.15 -14.76 -7.06
C ASN A 111 2.83 -14.18 -7.59
N SER A 112 2.18 -14.86 -8.54
CA SER A 112 0.87 -14.45 -9.08
C SER A 112 -0.24 -14.56 -8.03
N SER A 113 -0.31 -15.70 -7.33
CA SER A 113 -1.30 -15.96 -6.28
C SER A 113 -1.16 -14.97 -5.11
N ALA A 114 0.06 -14.75 -4.64
CA ALA A 114 0.38 -13.77 -3.60
C ALA A 114 0.04 -12.34 -4.04
N PHE A 115 0.41 -11.94 -5.25
CA PHE A 115 0.05 -10.63 -5.78
C PHE A 115 -1.46 -10.40 -5.76
N ASN A 116 -2.26 -11.35 -6.25
CA ASN A 116 -3.71 -11.20 -6.27
C ASN A 116 -4.30 -11.07 -4.86
N TYR A 117 -3.82 -11.89 -3.92
CA TYR A 117 -4.25 -11.81 -2.51
C TYR A 117 -3.96 -10.44 -1.89
N PHE A 118 -2.73 -9.94 -2.03
CA PHE A 118 -2.35 -8.64 -1.48
C PHE A 118 -2.97 -7.47 -2.24
N ALA A 119 -3.16 -7.58 -3.56
CA ALA A 119 -3.84 -6.57 -4.35
C ALA A 119 -5.30 -6.40 -3.88
N ASP A 120 -6.00 -7.50 -3.61
CA ASP A 120 -7.36 -7.48 -3.07
C ASP A 120 -7.40 -6.88 -1.66
N LEU A 121 -6.54 -7.39 -0.76
CA LEU A 121 -6.43 -6.90 0.63
C LEU A 121 -6.12 -5.39 0.70
N LEU A 122 -5.29 -4.88 -0.22
CA LEU A 122 -4.90 -3.48 -0.29
C LEU A 122 -5.85 -2.63 -1.15
N ARG A 123 -6.99 -3.17 -1.60
CA ARG A 123 -7.96 -2.49 -2.49
C ARG A 123 -7.28 -1.87 -3.72
N LEU A 124 -6.34 -2.60 -4.30
CA LEU A 124 -5.53 -2.10 -5.40
C LEU A 124 -6.40 -1.79 -6.62
N GLN A 125 -6.26 -0.58 -7.15
CA GLN A 125 -7.02 -0.10 -8.30
C GLN A 125 -6.15 -0.06 -9.56
N THR A 126 -6.59 -0.77 -10.60
CA THR A 126 -5.90 -0.83 -11.91
C THR A 126 -6.56 0.09 -12.96
N ASN A 127 -7.79 0.53 -12.74
CA ASN A 127 -8.47 1.52 -13.60
C ASN A 127 -7.78 2.90 -13.58
N GLU A 128 -7.02 3.20 -12.54
CA GLU A 128 -6.17 4.39 -12.44
C GLU A 128 -4.81 4.20 -13.15
N GLU A 129 -4.50 3.02 -13.70
CA GLU A 129 -3.24 2.77 -14.43
C GLU A 129 -3.09 3.63 -15.66
N GLN A 130 -4.20 4.00 -16.32
CA GLN A 130 -4.20 4.95 -17.43
C GLN A 130 -3.62 6.32 -17.02
N TYR A 131 -3.52 6.59 -15.72
CA TYR A 131 -2.89 7.78 -15.17
C TYR A 131 -1.42 7.57 -14.79
N GLY A 132 -0.87 6.35 -14.88
CA GLY A 132 0.55 6.09 -14.66
C GLY A 132 0.93 6.00 -13.18
N LEU A 133 0.08 5.38 -12.36
CA LEU A 133 0.36 5.19 -10.93
C LEU A 133 1.48 4.16 -10.67
N GLY A 134 1.63 3.13 -11.53
CA GLY A 134 2.70 2.12 -11.43
C GLY A 134 2.68 1.26 -10.15
N TRP A 135 1.75 1.51 -9.23
CA TRP A 135 1.68 0.87 -7.92
C TRP A 135 1.53 -0.66 -7.98
N HIS A 136 0.73 -1.18 -8.91
CA HIS A 136 0.59 -2.62 -9.12
C HIS A 136 1.90 -3.30 -9.55
N VAL A 137 2.69 -2.63 -10.41
CA VAL A 137 4.00 -3.12 -10.83
C VAL A 137 4.95 -3.14 -9.63
N TRP A 138 4.97 -2.06 -8.86
CA TRP A 138 5.79 -1.97 -7.66
C TRP A 138 5.43 -3.04 -6.62
N LEU A 139 4.14 -3.27 -6.37
CA LEU A 139 3.69 -4.29 -5.41
C LEU A 139 4.06 -5.69 -5.90
N ARG A 140 3.78 -6.00 -7.17
CA ARG A 140 4.16 -7.28 -7.79
C ARG A 140 5.66 -7.53 -7.68
N ASN A 141 6.49 -6.54 -8.00
CA ASN A 141 7.94 -6.67 -7.96
C ASN A 141 8.45 -6.81 -6.52
N SER A 142 7.89 -6.05 -5.57
CA SER A 142 8.28 -6.13 -4.16
C SER A 142 7.97 -7.52 -3.57
N LEU A 143 6.81 -8.09 -3.91
CA LEU A 143 6.47 -9.46 -3.50
C LEU A 143 7.37 -10.49 -4.19
N ALA A 144 7.57 -10.38 -5.51
CA ALA A 144 8.38 -11.33 -6.28
C ALA A 144 9.86 -11.31 -5.89
N SER A 145 10.37 -10.20 -5.35
CA SER A 145 11.74 -10.10 -4.83
C SER A 145 11.88 -10.62 -3.39
N GLY A 146 10.81 -11.12 -2.78
CA GLY A 146 10.80 -11.54 -1.37
C GLY A 146 11.01 -10.38 -0.38
N LYS A 147 10.57 -9.16 -0.71
CA LYS A 147 10.70 -8.01 0.20
C LYS A 147 9.88 -8.28 1.49
N PRO A 148 10.45 -8.08 2.69
CA PRO A 148 9.71 -8.22 3.94
C PRO A 148 8.42 -7.41 3.98
N TRP A 149 7.37 -7.99 4.57
CA TRP A 149 6.06 -7.33 4.65
C TRP A 149 6.12 -5.99 5.39
N ASN A 150 6.85 -5.91 6.50
CA ASN A 150 7.06 -4.64 7.22
C ASN A 150 7.69 -3.57 6.32
N LYS A 151 8.65 -3.92 5.45
CA LYS A 151 9.25 -2.98 4.50
C LYS A 151 8.30 -2.56 3.39
N ILE A 152 7.50 -3.49 2.86
CA ILE A 152 6.45 -3.16 1.88
C ILE A 152 5.45 -2.16 2.49
N VAL A 153 4.96 -2.43 3.70
CA VAL A 153 3.99 -1.56 4.39
C VAL A 153 4.61 -0.22 4.75
N HIS A 154 5.83 -0.22 5.27
CA HIS A 154 6.55 1.01 5.62
C HIS A 154 6.70 1.92 4.40
N GLU A 155 7.20 1.38 3.28
CA GLU A 155 7.35 2.13 2.03
C GLU A 155 6.02 2.68 1.50
N MET A 156 4.89 1.99 1.70
CA MET A 156 3.56 2.48 1.31
C MET A 156 3.07 3.61 2.21
N LEU A 157 3.20 3.46 3.53
CA LEU A 157 2.68 4.42 4.50
C LEU A 157 3.55 5.68 4.60
N SER A 158 4.86 5.56 4.38
CA SER A 158 5.76 6.71 4.32
C SER A 158 5.87 7.32 2.93
N ALA A 159 5.09 6.85 1.95
CA ALA A 159 5.26 7.22 0.55
C ALA A 159 4.98 8.71 0.31
N GLU A 160 5.86 9.36 -0.45
CA GLU A 160 5.70 10.74 -0.92
C GLU A 160 6.28 10.94 -2.33
N GLY A 161 5.94 12.09 -2.92
CA GLY A 161 6.37 12.52 -4.23
C GLY A 161 5.48 12.00 -5.36
N HIS A 162 5.96 12.17 -6.59
CA HIS A 162 5.25 11.79 -7.80
C HIS A 162 5.36 10.27 -8.08
N THR A 163 4.28 9.65 -8.58
CA THR A 163 4.20 8.19 -8.83
C THR A 163 5.29 7.65 -9.73
N SER A 164 5.80 8.47 -10.66
CA SER A 164 6.90 8.09 -11.56
C SER A 164 8.23 7.90 -10.84
N LYS A 165 8.41 8.49 -9.66
CA LYS A 165 9.60 8.37 -8.82
C LYS A 165 9.36 7.38 -7.68
N ASN A 166 8.18 7.43 -7.08
CA ASN A 166 7.78 6.57 -5.97
C ASN A 166 6.38 5.99 -6.22
N PRO A 167 6.25 4.82 -6.88
CA PRO A 167 4.95 4.24 -7.19
C PRO A 167 4.15 3.80 -5.94
N ALA A 168 4.78 3.66 -4.77
CA ALA A 168 4.12 3.26 -3.53
C ALA A 168 3.06 4.29 -3.08
N VAL A 169 3.17 5.55 -3.51
CA VAL A 169 2.15 6.61 -3.28
C VAL A 169 0.78 6.24 -3.83
N GLY A 170 0.70 5.25 -4.74
CA GLY A 170 -0.56 4.66 -5.20
C GLY A 170 -1.47 4.18 -4.07
N TYR A 171 -0.89 3.74 -2.94
CA TYR A 171 -1.64 3.33 -1.75
C TYR A 171 -2.62 4.42 -1.26
N TYR A 172 -2.16 5.68 -1.24
CA TYR A 172 -2.98 6.82 -0.85
C TYR A 172 -3.76 7.42 -2.03
N LEU A 173 -3.23 7.34 -3.25
CA LEU A 173 -3.91 7.88 -4.44
C LEU A 173 -5.17 7.09 -4.81
N ARG A 174 -5.29 5.82 -4.42
CA ARG A 174 -6.53 5.04 -4.59
C ARG A 174 -7.71 5.67 -3.85
N ASP A 175 -7.45 6.33 -2.72
CA ASP A 175 -8.43 6.95 -1.83
C ASP A 175 -8.31 8.49 -1.87
N ARG A 176 -8.00 9.05 -3.05
CA ARG A 176 -7.70 10.49 -3.21
C ARG A 176 -8.85 11.37 -2.67
N GLY A 177 -8.54 12.16 -1.63
CA GLY A 177 -9.52 13.05 -1.00
C GLY A 177 -10.44 12.36 0.01
N MET A 178 -10.19 11.09 0.31
CA MET A 178 -10.94 10.26 1.24
C MET A 178 -10.02 9.79 2.38
N LEU A 179 -9.47 10.75 3.13
CA LEU A 179 -8.51 10.48 4.22
C LEU A 179 -9.12 9.54 5.27
N LEU A 180 -10.36 9.79 5.66
CA LEU A 180 -11.08 9.02 6.69
C LEU A 180 -11.25 7.55 6.26
N ASP A 181 -11.67 7.30 5.01
CA ASP A 181 -11.76 5.95 4.45
C ASP A 181 -10.40 5.26 4.32
N ASN A 182 -9.35 6.01 4.02
CA ASN A 182 -8.00 5.47 3.95
C ASN A 182 -7.49 5.03 5.33
N VAL A 183 -7.71 5.84 6.36
CA VAL A 183 -7.35 5.53 7.75
C VAL A 183 -8.08 4.31 8.26
N SER A 184 -9.41 4.27 8.11
CA SER A 184 -10.23 3.13 8.52
C SER A 184 -9.70 1.82 7.92
N ASN A 185 -9.42 1.83 6.62
CA ASN A 185 -8.88 0.66 5.93
C ASN A 185 -7.43 0.34 6.35
N THR A 186 -6.59 1.35 6.57
CA THR A 186 -5.20 1.16 7.01
C THR A 186 -5.15 0.44 8.35
N VAL A 187 -5.96 0.90 9.31
CA VAL A 187 -6.07 0.29 10.64
C VAL A 187 -6.66 -1.11 10.54
N GLN A 188 -7.73 -1.30 9.76
CA GLN A 188 -8.35 -2.62 9.60
C GLN A 188 -7.38 -3.63 8.97
N VAL A 189 -6.66 -3.24 7.92
CA VAL A 189 -5.76 -4.13 7.19
C VAL A 189 -4.53 -4.50 8.01
N PHE A 190 -3.87 -3.51 8.63
CA PHE A 190 -2.57 -3.72 9.26
C PHE A 190 -2.63 -3.94 10.77
N LEU A 191 -3.65 -3.41 11.44
CA LEU A 191 -3.81 -3.51 12.89
C LEU A 191 -5.02 -4.33 13.31
N GLY A 192 -5.87 -4.73 12.36
CA GLY A 192 -7.00 -5.63 12.65
C GLY A 192 -8.08 -5.00 13.51
N HIS A 193 -8.24 -3.67 13.48
CA HIS A 193 -9.32 -2.98 14.19
C HIS A 193 -10.26 -2.28 13.21
N GLN A 194 -11.56 -2.43 13.44
CA GLN A 194 -12.62 -1.83 12.63
C GLN A 194 -13.05 -0.48 13.21
N ILE A 195 -12.17 0.52 13.17
CA ILE A 195 -12.49 1.85 13.74
C ILE A 195 -13.50 2.66 12.92
N GLY A 196 -14.01 2.14 11.79
CA GLY A 196 -14.84 2.91 10.85
C GLY A 196 -16.15 3.44 11.44
N CYS A 197 -16.80 2.73 12.37
CA CYS A 197 -18.01 3.24 13.04
C CYS A 197 -17.69 4.46 13.92
N ALA A 198 -16.47 4.52 14.47
CA ALA A 198 -15.98 5.64 15.27
C ALA A 198 -15.88 6.95 14.48
N GLN A 199 -16.07 6.94 13.17
CA GLN A 199 -16.12 8.16 12.36
C GLN A 199 -17.29 9.08 12.75
N CYS A 200 -18.46 8.52 13.07
CA CYS A 200 -19.68 9.30 13.31
C CYS A 200 -20.12 9.31 14.79
N HIS A 201 -19.74 8.29 15.55
CA HIS A 201 -20.08 8.12 16.97
C HIS A 201 -19.11 7.13 17.61
N ASP A 202 -18.90 7.17 18.92
CA ASP A 202 -18.14 6.15 19.65
C ASP A 202 -18.54 4.74 19.22
N HIS A 203 -17.55 3.88 19.03
CA HIS A 203 -17.75 2.56 18.45
C HIS A 203 -18.74 1.74 19.32
N PRO A 204 -19.83 1.19 18.73
CA PRO A 204 -20.91 0.60 19.52
C PRO A 204 -20.53 -0.75 20.14
N PHE A 205 -19.51 -1.41 19.60
CA PHE A 205 -19.08 -2.76 20.00
C PHE A 205 -17.63 -2.84 20.45
N ASP A 206 -16.90 -1.74 20.46
CA ASP A 206 -15.47 -1.67 20.80
C ASP A 206 -15.21 -0.43 21.65
N SER A 207 -14.01 -0.26 22.19
CA SER A 207 -13.66 0.86 23.09
C SER A 207 -13.31 2.16 22.38
N TRP A 208 -13.20 2.16 21.04
CA TRP A 208 -12.75 3.33 20.29
C TRP A 208 -13.77 4.46 20.32
N THR A 209 -13.32 5.63 20.75
CA THR A 209 -14.11 6.86 20.76
C THR A 209 -14.07 7.56 19.40
N GLN A 210 -15.04 8.45 19.14
CA GLN A 210 -15.01 9.31 17.96
C GLN A 210 -13.79 10.23 18.00
N MET A 211 -13.39 10.73 19.17
CA MET A 211 -12.17 11.55 19.30
C MET A 211 -10.94 10.79 18.82
N GLU A 212 -10.68 9.59 19.35
CA GLU A 212 -9.51 8.77 18.98
C GLU A 212 -9.47 8.45 17.47
N TYR A 213 -10.64 8.25 16.84
CA TYR A 213 -10.72 8.09 15.39
C TYR A 213 -10.17 9.31 14.64
N TYR A 214 -10.60 10.51 15.05
CA TYR A 214 -10.14 11.75 14.44
C TYR A 214 -8.69 12.08 14.79
N GLU A 215 -8.22 11.75 15.99
CA GLU A 215 -6.80 11.90 16.37
C GLU A 215 -5.91 11.03 15.48
N MET A 216 -6.31 9.78 15.26
CA MET A 216 -5.64 8.82 14.37
C MET A 216 -5.66 9.30 12.91
N ALA A 217 -6.81 9.82 12.46
CA ALA A 217 -6.94 10.40 11.13
C ALA A 217 -6.06 11.65 10.97
N ALA A 218 -5.96 12.50 11.99
CA ALA A 218 -5.07 13.65 12.00
C ALA A 218 -3.59 13.24 12.01
N PHE A 219 -3.23 12.10 12.63
CA PHE A 219 -1.86 11.62 12.70
C PHE A 219 -1.35 11.11 11.35
N SER A 220 -2.15 10.26 10.71
CA SER A 220 -1.89 9.79 9.34
C SER A 220 -2.09 10.90 8.27
N GLY A 221 -2.72 12.00 8.69
CA GLY A 221 -3.32 13.03 7.86
C GLY A 221 -2.45 14.26 7.71
N GLY A 222 -2.31 14.65 6.45
CA GLY A 222 -1.52 15.79 6.02
C GLY A 222 -1.19 15.67 4.55
N ILE A 223 -2.08 15.09 3.74
CA ILE A 223 -1.75 14.75 2.34
C ILE A 223 -2.32 15.80 1.41
N ALA A 224 -1.44 16.48 0.68
CA ALA A 224 -1.83 17.29 -0.47
C ALA A 224 -1.55 16.51 -1.76
N TYR A 225 -2.59 16.37 -2.58
CA TYR A 225 -2.55 15.62 -3.84
C TYR A 225 -2.17 16.50 -5.05
N ARG A 226 -1.16 17.36 -4.89
CA ARG A 226 -0.81 18.38 -5.89
C ARG A 226 0.68 18.33 -6.22
N SER A 227 0.98 18.38 -7.51
CA SER A 227 2.33 18.37 -8.03
C SER A 227 2.89 19.77 -8.25
N ASP A 228 4.03 20.09 -7.64
CA ASP A 228 4.83 21.24 -8.04
C ASP A 228 5.58 20.95 -9.35
N GLU A 229 5.97 19.70 -9.60
CA GLU A 229 6.66 19.23 -10.81
C GLU A 229 5.85 19.48 -12.09
N ALA A 230 4.55 19.18 -12.08
CA ALA A 230 3.67 19.41 -13.23
C ALA A 230 3.64 20.90 -13.58
N ARG A 231 3.52 21.76 -12.57
CA ARG A 231 3.53 23.22 -12.72
C ARG A 231 4.87 23.70 -13.26
N GLN A 232 5.97 23.19 -12.73
CA GLN A 232 7.32 23.49 -13.22
C GLN A 232 7.51 23.06 -14.68
N LEU A 233 7.00 21.88 -15.07
CA LEU A 233 7.06 21.38 -16.44
C LEU A 233 6.25 22.26 -17.39
N VAL A 234 5.01 22.62 -17.01
CA VAL A 234 4.18 23.58 -17.76
C VAL A 234 4.92 24.91 -17.96
N ASN A 235 5.55 25.43 -16.91
CA ASN A 235 6.32 26.68 -16.97
C ASN A 235 7.51 26.55 -17.93
N LYS A 236 8.29 25.47 -17.84
CA LYS A 236 9.41 25.18 -18.74
C LYS A 236 8.97 25.10 -20.20
N VAL A 237 7.85 24.42 -20.48
CA VAL A 237 7.29 24.31 -21.84
C VAL A 237 6.81 25.68 -22.34
N ALA A 238 6.11 26.45 -21.51
CA ALA A 238 5.67 27.79 -21.87
C ALA A 238 6.84 28.73 -22.17
N GLU A 239 7.93 28.65 -21.40
CA GLU A 239 9.16 29.40 -21.66
C GLU A 239 9.87 28.96 -22.93
N HIS A 240 9.98 27.65 -23.17
CA HIS A 240 10.57 27.09 -24.38
C HIS A 240 9.79 27.52 -25.64
N SER A 241 8.47 27.37 -25.61
CA SER A 241 7.61 27.83 -26.71
C SER A 241 7.69 29.34 -26.92
N ARG A 242 7.85 30.15 -25.86
CA ARG A 242 8.10 31.59 -26.00
C ARG A 242 9.40 31.89 -26.76
N LYS A 243 10.45 31.07 -26.57
CA LYS A 243 11.75 31.23 -27.23
C LYS A 243 11.73 30.76 -28.69
N ASN A 244 10.94 29.73 -29.01
CA ASN A 244 11.09 28.94 -30.25
C ASN A 244 9.87 28.94 -31.20
N HIS A 245 8.88 29.82 -31.05
CA HIS A 245 7.73 29.91 -31.99
C HIS A 245 7.93 30.96 -33.11
N PRO A 246 8.24 30.56 -34.37
CA PRO A 246 8.49 31.47 -35.49
C PRO A 246 7.22 32.09 -36.13
N GLY A 247 6.03 31.53 -35.89
CA GLY A 247 4.79 31.92 -36.58
C GLY A 247 4.06 33.17 -36.05
N MET A 248 4.57 33.85 -35.03
CA MET A 248 3.88 34.98 -34.36
C MET A 248 4.63 36.32 -34.45
N ASN A 249 5.40 36.49 -35.53
CA ASN A 249 6.39 37.54 -35.70
C ASN A 249 5.85 38.99 -35.60
N ARG A 250 4.62 39.30 -36.02
CA ARG A 250 4.16 40.70 -36.09
C ARG A 250 3.87 41.36 -34.73
N ALA A 251 3.17 40.66 -33.82
CA ALA A 251 2.80 41.21 -32.51
C ALA A 251 4.01 41.35 -31.57
N PHE A 252 4.98 40.43 -31.68
CA PHE A 252 6.22 40.45 -30.90
C PHE A 252 7.28 41.43 -31.44
N LYS A 253 7.21 41.79 -32.73
CA LYS A 253 8.01 42.86 -33.37
C LYS A 253 7.38 44.26 -33.25
N SER A 254 6.22 44.39 -32.60
CA SER A 254 5.58 45.69 -32.39
C SER A 254 6.49 46.61 -31.57
N LYS A 255 6.68 47.86 -32.01
CA LYS A 255 7.40 48.88 -31.22
C LYS A 255 6.66 49.23 -29.92
N ASN A 256 5.34 49.03 -29.88
CA ASN A 256 4.51 49.28 -28.71
C ASN A 256 4.76 48.22 -27.61
N LYS A 257 5.18 48.67 -26.42
CA LYS A 257 5.48 47.83 -25.24
C LYS A 257 4.24 47.09 -24.74
N SER A 258 3.07 47.74 -24.73
CA SER A 258 1.80 47.14 -24.26
C SER A 258 1.33 46.01 -25.18
N THR A 259 1.40 46.21 -26.50
CA THR A 259 1.04 45.18 -27.50
C THR A 259 1.91 43.93 -27.38
N ARG A 260 3.23 44.10 -27.18
CA ARG A 260 4.15 42.98 -26.93
C ARG A 260 3.84 42.25 -25.63
N ALA A 261 3.52 42.98 -24.56
CA ALA A 261 3.16 42.39 -23.27
C ALA A 261 1.86 41.57 -23.36
N LYS A 262 0.83 42.10 -24.03
CA LYS A 262 -0.46 41.41 -24.22
C LYS A 262 -0.32 40.14 -25.08
N ALA A 263 0.47 40.19 -26.15
CA ALA A 263 0.76 39.03 -26.99
C ALA A 263 1.50 37.92 -26.21
N ARG A 264 2.47 38.30 -25.36
CA ARG A 264 3.16 37.39 -24.43
C ARG A 264 2.19 36.72 -23.46
N GLY A 265 1.32 37.51 -22.83
CA GLY A 265 0.33 37.00 -21.86
C GLY A 265 -0.67 36.03 -22.49
N ASN A 266 -1.16 36.33 -23.69
CA ASN A 266 -2.11 35.47 -24.41
C ASN A 266 -1.48 34.14 -24.82
N LEU A 267 -0.24 34.15 -25.32
CA LEU A 267 0.49 32.93 -25.66
C LEU A 267 0.73 32.06 -24.44
N PHE A 268 1.20 32.67 -23.34
CA PHE A 268 1.39 31.98 -22.07
C PHE A 268 0.09 31.34 -21.59
N ARG A 269 -1.03 32.06 -21.63
CA ARG A 269 -2.35 31.55 -21.24
C ARG A 269 -2.81 30.38 -22.13
N ARG A 270 -2.56 30.43 -23.44
CA ARG A 270 -2.90 29.33 -24.35
C ARG A 270 -2.09 28.07 -24.06
N ILE A 271 -0.76 28.18 -24.00
CA ILE A 271 0.13 27.03 -23.73
C ILE A 271 -0.16 26.45 -22.36
N THR A 272 -0.29 27.30 -21.34
CA THR A 272 -0.63 26.82 -19.99
C THR A 272 -2.01 26.16 -19.94
N GLY A 273 -2.99 26.63 -20.72
CA GLY A 273 -4.31 25.98 -20.86
C GLY A 273 -4.22 24.59 -21.49
N GLU A 274 -3.58 24.47 -22.65
CA GLU A 274 -3.39 23.19 -23.36
C GLU A 274 -2.56 22.20 -22.52
N MET A 275 -1.44 22.65 -21.97
CA MET A 275 -0.57 21.82 -21.15
C MET A 275 -1.22 21.42 -19.83
N ARG A 276 -2.04 22.29 -19.22
CA ARG A 276 -2.82 21.94 -18.02
C ARG A 276 -3.83 20.83 -18.31
N TYR A 277 -4.46 20.84 -19.48
CA TYR A 277 -5.34 19.76 -19.90
C TYR A 277 -4.57 18.45 -20.07
N LEU A 278 -3.45 18.48 -20.80
CA LEU A 278 -2.60 17.30 -21.02
C LEU A 278 -2.02 16.73 -19.72
N LEU A 279 -1.60 17.60 -18.80
CA LEU A 279 -0.95 17.23 -17.54
C LEU A 279 -1.94 17.14 -16.37
N ARG A 280 -3.25 17.18 -16.60
CA ARG A 280 -4.26 17.19 -15.52
C ARG A 280 -4.12 15.99 -14.59
N TYR A 281 -3.84 14.81 -15.14
CA TYR A 281 -3.66 13.58 -14.37
C TYR A 281 -2.27 13.51 -13.72
N PHE A 282 -1.22 13.83 -14.49
CA PHE A 282 0.15 13.96 -13.97
C PHE A 282 0.20 14.88 -12.74
N ASN A 283 -0.52 16.01 -12.78
CA ASN A 283 -0.60 16.96 -11.67
C ASN A 283 -1.29 16.43 -10.40
N ARG A 284 -2.03 15.33 -10.50
CA ARG A 284 -2.78 14.71 -9.38
C ARG A 284 -2.11 13.42 -8.88
N ASN A 285 -1.01 13.01 -9.50
CA ASN A 285 -0.31 11.76 -9.20
C ASN A 285 0.90 11.98 -8.30
N GLU A 286 0.76 12.92 -7.39
CA GLU A 286 1.79 13.29 -6.43
C GLU A 286 1.15 13.52 -5.08
N ILE A 287 1.86 13.08 -4.06
CA ILE A 287 1.51 13.27 -2.66
C ILE A 287 2.64 14.02 -1.99
N VAL A 288 2.29 15.11 -1.34
CA VAL A 288 3.22 15.90 -0.50
C VAL A 288 2.62 16.12 0.86
N GLU A 289 3.46 16.41 1.86
CA GLU A 289 2.97 16.85 3.16
C GLU A 289 2.30 18.24 3.08
N SER A 290 1.13 18.34 3.70
CA SER A 290 0.34 19.55 3.83
C SER A 290 0.80 20.29 5.09
N ARG A 291 1.56 21.37 4.89
CA ARG A 291 2.24 22.11 5.97
C ARG A 291 1.33 23.04 6.80
N GLY A 292 0.02 22.81 6.83
CA GLY A 292 -0.89 23.69 7.57
C GLY A 292 -2.38 23.38 7.46
N GLN A 293 -2.75 22.19 6.97
CA GLN A 293 -4.15 21.77 7.01
C GLN A 293 -4.35 20.88 8.23
N GLU A 294 -4.96 21.44 9.26
CA GLU A 294 -5.39 20.69 10.44
C GLU A 294 -6.73 20.00 10.14
N LEU A 295 -6.85 18.75 10.55
CA LEU A 295 -8.12 18.05 10.54
C LEU A 295 -9.01 18.67 11.60
N LYS A 296 -10.28 18.88 11.28
CA LYS A 296 -11.28 19.44 12.19
C LYS A 296 -12.35 18.40 12.48
N LEU A 297 -12.90 18.49 13.69
CA LEU A 297 -14.09 17.72 14.07
C LEU A 297 -15.29 18.10 13.20
N PRO A 298 -16.22 17.16 12.96
CA PRO A 298 -17.38 17.40 12.13
C PRO A 298 -18.35 18.38 12.81
N ASP A 299 -19.22 19.02 12.02
CA ASP A 299 -20.18 20.01 12.52
C ASP A 299 -21.23 19.41 13.46
N ASP A 300 -21.44 18.09 13.39
CA ASP A 300 -22.37 17.31 14.20
C ASP A 300 -21.71 16.56 15.37
N TYR A 301 -20.46 16.91 15.74
CA TYR A 301 -19.77 16.34 16.90
C TYR A 301 -20.57 16.59 18.20
N GLN A 302 -20.81 15.55 19.01
CA GLN A 302 -21.76 15.62 20.14
C GLN A 302 -21.15 15.40 21.52
N TYR A 303 -19.84 15.15 21.58
CA TYR A 303 -19.13 14.82 22.82
C TYR A 303 -18.63 16.08 23.54
N LYS A 304 -18.44 15.99 24.86
CA LYS A 304 -18.14 17.15 25.73
C LYS A 304 -16.66 17.51 25.81
N ASP A 305 -15.81 16.69 25.21
CA ASP A 305 -14.35 16.78 25.21
C ASP A 305 -13.80 17.76 24.15
N ALA A 306 -14.61 18.16 23.17
CA ALA A 306 -14.27 19.20 22.19
C ALA A 306 -15.51 19.82 21.54
N GLU A 307 -15.34 20.99 20.93
CA GLU A 307 -16.41 21.68 20.20
C GLU A 307 -16.42 21.29 18.69
N PRO A 308 -17.60 21.26 18.03
CA PRO A 308 -17.67 21.08 16.58
C PRO A 308 -16.76 22.06 15.81
N GLY A 309 -16.02 21.55 14.83
CA GLY A 309 -15.09 22.34 14.02
C GLY A 309 -13.76 22.69 14.70
N GLU A 310 -13.52 22.24 15.94
CA GLU A 310 -12.24 22.35 16.62
C GLU A 310 -11.15 21.55 15.88
N ALA A 311 -9.92 22.06 15.91
CA ALA A 311 -8.77 21.39 15.31
C ALA A 311 -8.34 20.20 16.18
N VAL A 312 -8.17 19.04 15.55
CA VAL A 312 -7.86 17.79 16.24
C VAL A 312 -6.35 17.68 16.46
N LYS A 313 -5.96 17.36 17.70
CA LYS A 313 -4.56 17.05 18.01
C LYS A 313 -4.25 15.65 17.50
N PRO A 314 -3.20 15.45 16.69
CA PRO A 314 -2.90 14.12 16.19
C PRO A 314 -2.37 13.19 17.28
N ALA A 315 -2.87 11.96 17.31
CA ALA A 315 -2.38 10.88 18.16
C ALA A 315 -2.70 9.53 17.51
N THR A 316 -1.91 8.50 17.80
CA THR A 316 -2.23 7.13 17.37
C THR A 316 -3.18 6.47 18.35
N LEU A 317 -3.96 5.48 17.90
CA LEU A 317 -4.90 4.72 18.74
C LEU A 317 -4.26 4.11 20.01
N PHE A 318 -2.97 3.79 19.97
CA PHE A 318 -2.22 3.36 21.14
C PHE A 318 -0.77 3.86 21.09
N GLY A 319 -0.33 4.49 22.18
CA GLY A 319 1.09 4.79 22.45
C GLY A 319 1.56 6.19 22.07
N ILE A 320 1.51 6.56 20.78
CA ILE A 320 2.20 7.76 20.29
C ILE A 320 1.30 8.99 20.26
N GLN A 321 1.72 10.03 20.98
CA GLN A 321 1.15 11.38 20.90
C GLN A 321 1.94 12.21 19.87
N ALA A 322 1.28 12.91 18.94
CA ALA A 322 2.01 13.65 17.89
C ALA A 322 2.68 14.94 18.36
N SER A 323 2.48 15.35 19.62
CA SER A 323 3.17 16.51 20.19
C SER A 323 4.70 16.41 20.10
N ASP A 324 5.22 15.19 19.98
CA ASP A 324 6.65 14.91 19.90
C ASP A 324 7.17 14.79 18.45
N VAL A 325 6.31 15.03 17.45
CA VAL A 325 6.60 14.75 16.04
C VAL A 325 6.41 15.99 15.16
N ASN A 326 7.45 16.36 14.43
CA ASN A 326 7.36 17.42 13.42
C ASN A 326 6.28 17.06 12.37
N PRO A 327 5.41 17.99 11.96
CA PRO A 327 4.36 17.71 10.97
C PRO A 327 4.86 17.06 9.68
N GLU A 328 6.07 17.42 9.24
CA GLU A 328 6.73 16.86 8.05
C GLU A 328 7.23 15.42 8.20
N ASP A 329 7.40 14.94 9.43
CA ASP A 329 7.84 13.58 9.72
C ASP A 329 6.67 12.63 10.05
N ARG A 330 5.43 13.14 10.20
CA ARG A 330 4.30 12.37 10.72
C ARG A 330 4.02 11.09 9.95
N ARG A 331 3.98 11.11 8.61
CA ARG A 331 3.78 9.89 7.81
C ARG A 331 4.89 8.86 8.00
N ARG A 332 6.14 9.31 8.13
CA ARG A 332 7.28 8.43 8.40
C ARG A 332 7.18 7.81 9.79
N VAL A 333 6.92 8.61 10.81
CA VAL A 333 6.72 8.12 12.19
C VAL A 333 5.51 7.20 12.27
N PHE A 334 4.44 7.50 11.52
CA PHE A 334 3.28 6.64 11.40
C PHE A 334 3.65 5.27 10.81
N ALA A 335 4.40 5.26 9.71
CA ALA A 335 4.89 4.04 9.10
C ALA A 335 5.82 3.25 10.05
N ASP A 336 6.71 3.94 10.76
CA ASP A 336 7.59 3.35 11.77
C ASP A 336 6.78 2.69 12.89
N TRP A 337 5.74 3.36 13.40
CA TRP A 337 4.86 2.83 14.46
C TRP A 337 3.99 1.66 13.99
N VAL A 338 3.41 1.73 12.78
CA VAL A 338 2.61 0.61 12.25
C VAL A 338 3.49 -0.62 12.07
N THR A 339 4.73 -0.45 11.62
CA THR A 339 5.60 -1.56 11.22
C THR A 339 6.67 -1.93 12.25
N GLY A 340 6.63 -1.29 13.42
CA GLY A 340 7.56 -1.49 14.52
C GLY A 340 7.35 -2.83 15.23
N ASP A 341 8.45 -3.35 15.79
CA ASP A 341 8.44 -4.61 16.55
C ASP A 341 7.67 -4.50 17.88
N ASP A 342 7.48 -3.27 18.36
CA ASP A 342 6.70 -2.93 19.56
C ASP A 342 5.20 -2.80 19.29
N ASN A 343 4.78 -2.81 18.01
CA ASN A 343 3.37 -2.81 17.66
C ASN A 343 2.75 -4.18 17.94
N PRO A 344 1.79 -4.30 18.87
CA PRO A 344 1.29 -5.59 19.32
C PRO A 344 0.42 -6.32 18.27
N TYR A 345 -0.03 -5.62 17.22
CA TYR A 345 -0.98 -6.16 16.24
C TYR A 345 -0.35 -6.43 14.88
N PHE A 346 0.59 -5.61 14.41
CA PHE A 346 1.06 -5.67 13.02
C PHE A 346 1.47 -7.07 12.54
N ALA A 347 2.36 -7.73 13.29
CA ALA A 347 2.84 -9.07 12.96
C ALA A 347 1.74 -10.13 13.13
N LYS A 348 0.94 -10.04 14.19
CA LYS A 348 -0.12 -11.00 14.51
C LYS A 348 -1.26 -10.97 13.50
N VAL A 349 -1.65 -9.78 13.06
CA VAL A 349 -2.72 -9.58 12.07
C VAL A 349 -2.33 -10.22 10.75
N ILE A 350 -1.11 -9.97 10.25
CA ILE A 350 -0.68 -10.60 8.99
C ILE A 350 -0.53 -12.12 9.16
N ALA A 351 0.01 -12.60 10.30
CA ALA A 351 0.11 -14.03 10.57
C ALA A 351 -1.26 -14.72 10.56
N ASN A 352 -2.25 -14.14 11.23
CA ASN A 352 -3.63 -14.63 11.24
C ASN A 352 -4.30 -14.60 9.86
N ARG A 353 -4.03 -13.55 9.07
CA ARG A 353 -4.53 -13.44 7.69
C ARG A 353 -3.94 -14.51 6.78
N LEU A 354 -2.65 -14.82 6.93
CA LEU A 354 -1.99 -15.92 6.22
C LEU A 354 -2.48 -17.29 6.73
N TRP A 355 -2.76 -17.42 8.02
CA TRP A 355 -3.38 -18.60 8.61
C TRP A 355 -4.77 -18.86 7.99
N ARG A 356 -5.64 -17.85 8.01
CA ARG A 356 -6.95 -17.86 7.33
C ARG A 356 -6.83 -18.27 5.87
N ARG A 357 -5.85 -17.72 5.14
CA ARG A 357 -5.62 -18.05 3.73
C ARG A 357 -5.26 -19.53 3.53
N THR A 358 -4.47 -20.10 4.44
CA THR A 358 -4.01 -21.50 4.34
C THR A 358 -5.06 -22.51 4.80
N PHE A 359 -5.73 -22.22 5.90
CA PHE A 359 -6.61 -23.16 6.61
C PHE A 359 -8.11 -22.90 6.41
N GLY A 360 -8.48 -21.75 5.82
CA GLY A 360 -9.86 -21.36 5.55
C GLY A 360 -10.57 -20.67 6.72
N HIS A 361 -9.99 -20.66 7.91
CA HIS A 361 -10.50 -19.98 9.11
C HIS A 361 -9.34 -19.30 9.84
N GLY A 362 -9.57 -18.12 10.43
CA GLY A 362 -8.56 -17.40 11.21
C GLY A 362 -8.43 -17.96 12.63
N LEU A 363 -7.29 -17.75 13.28
CA LEU A 363 -7.17 -17.96 14.72
C LEU A 363 -7.99 -16.92 15.47
N VAL A 364 -7.95 -15.67 15.01
CA VAL A 364 -8.91 -14.62 15.32
C VAL A 364 -9.86 -14.49 14.13
N ASP A 365 -11.17 -14.59 14.37
CA ASP A 365 -12.20 -14.46 13.33
C ASP A 365 -13.39 -13.62 13.82
N PRO A 366 -13.80 -12.54 13.12
CA PRO A 366 -13.27 -12.02 11.86
C PRO A 366 -11.77 -11.66 11.87
N VAL A 367 -11.07 -11.87 10.76
CA VAL A 367 -9.59 -11.67 10.68
C VAL A 367 -9.12 -10.24 10.94
N ASP A 368 -10.06 -9.30 10.94
CA ASP A 368 -9.89 -7.87 11.06
C ASP A 368 -10.66 -7.28 12.26
N ASP A 369 -11.06 -8.13 13.22
CA ASP A 369 -11.63 -7.71 14.51
C ASP A 369 -10.79 -8.29 15.65
N TRP A 370 -9.83 -7.50 16.11
CA TRP A 370 -8.91 -7.78 17.21
C TRP A 370 -9.31 -7.02 18.48
N SER A 371 -10.60 -6.69 18.62
CA SER A 371 -11.13 -6.10 19.85
C SER A 371 -10.85 -6.98 21.06
N ASP A 372 -10.74 -6.38 22.25
CA ASP A 372 -10.45 -7.10 23.51
C ASP A 372 -11.46 -8.22 23.84
N LYS A 373 -12.61 -8.21 23.17
CA LYS A 373 -13.68 -9.20 23.30
C LYS A 373 -13.37 -10.50 22.57
N LEU A 374 -12.50 -10.48 21.56
CA LEU A 374 -12.14 -11.64 20.74
C LEU A 374 -10.69 -12.06 21.03
N LYS A 375 -10.52 -13.03 21.93
CA LYS A 375 -9.19 -13.55 22.30
C LYS A 375 -8.55 -14.49 21.25
N GLY A 376 -9.27 -14.79 20.18
CA GLY A 376 -8.89 -15.85 19.25
C GLY A 376 -8.98 -17.25 19.87
N SER A 377 -8.86 -18.27 19.03
CA SER A 377 -8.89 -19.68 19.45
C SER A 377 -7.58 -20.14 20.09
N HIS A 378 -6.44 -19.72 19.53
CA HIS A 378 -5.09 -20.12 19.96
C HIS A 378 -4.13 -18.92 19.87
N PRO A 379 -4.28 -17.92 20.77
CA PRO A 379 -3.47 -16.70 20.72
C PRO A 379 -1.96 -16.96 20.85
N GLU A 380 -1.54 -18.06 21.48
CA GLU A 380 -0.15 -18.49 21.63
C GLU A 380 0.53 -18.92 20.33
N VAL A 381 -0.24 -19.16 19.27
CA VAL A 381 0.29 -19.47 17.92
C VAL A 381 0.70 -18.20 17.17
N LEU A 382 0.27 -17.02 17.63
CA LEU A 382 0.47 -15.70 17.01
C LEU A 382 1.51 -14.85 17.77
#